data_AF-A0A383ALB6-F1
#
_entry.id   AF-A0A383ALB6-F1
#
_cell.length_a   1.000
_cell.length_b   1.000
_cell.length_c   1.000
_cell.angle_alpha   90.00
_cell.angle_beta   90.00
_cell.angle_gamma   90.00
#
_symmetry.space_group_name_H-M   'P 1'
#
loop_
_entity.id
_entity.type
_entity.pdbx_description
1 polymer ?
#
loop_
_entity_poly.entity_id
_entity_poly.type
_entity_poly.pdbx_seq_one_letter_code
_entity_poly.pdbx_strand_id
1 'polypeptide(L)'
;IVTPLAALDSMWHGLKENISLDSSDILTYVDFISETIKEYNRMAVRELQIAFDESFNTKANSLYENYLNNIEAYCSKKDGNGRSRKVFANERDMAELERAIRITARYKGSFRNEINSIVSKWKQNNVDYDYRSDPRLKSAIENRLLPAPRALERALAKPRFARQRVEWKSRYDGILNRLVENFGYTKETGEDLIQYALHTIKNRAVVRTPRNEGIEWLWPLYPRQDERSD
;
A
#
# COMPACT_ATOMS: atom_id res chain seq x y z
N ILE A 1 5.68 -21.54 -7.87
CA ILE A 1 5.29 -20.20 -7.37
C ILE A 1 5.83 -20.07 -5.96
N VAL A 2 6.59 -19.01 -5.67
CA VAL A 2 7.03 -18.72 -4.31
C VAL A 2 6.16 -17.59 -3.78
N THR A 3 5.42 -17.86 -2.71
CA THR A 3 4.64 -16.82 -2.01
C THR A 3 5.46 -16.24 -0.87
N PRO A 4 5.14 -15.03 -0.39
CA PRO A 4 5.77 -14.45 0.79
C PRO A 4 5.63 -15.36 2.03
N LEU A 5 4.50 -16.06 2.18
CA LEU A 5 4.28 -16.97 3.30
C LEU A 5 5.15 -18.23 3.20
N ALA A 6 5.28 -18.81 2.01
CA ALA A 6 6.16 -19.95 1.78
C ALA A 6 7.64 -19.62 2.03
N ALA A 7 8.07 -18.40 1.68
CA ALA A 7 9.40 -17.92 1.99
C ALA A 7 9.62 -17.78 3.51
N LEU A 8 8.66 -17.20 4.23
CA LEU A 8 8.70 -17.09 5.69
C LEU A 8 8.71 -18.46 6.38
N ASP A 9 7.94 -19.41 5.87
CA ASP A 9 7.92 -20.79 6.39
C ASP A 9 9.28 -21.49 6.19
N SER A 10 9.90 -21.33 5.02
CA SER A 10 11.23 -21.86 4.75
C SER A 10 12.30 -21.21 5.65
N MET A 11 12.21 -19.90 5.90
CA MET A 11 13.09 -19.20 6.84
C MET A 11 12.90 -19.72 8.27
N TRP A 12 11.66 -19.94 8.70
CA TRP A 12 11.35 -20.49 10.02
C TRP A 12 11.90 -21.91 10.21
N HIS A 13 11.74 -22.77 9.21
CA HIS A 13 12.31 -24.11 9.24
C HIS A 13 13.84 -24.09 9.32
N GLY A 14 14.51 -23.26 8.53
CA GLY A 14 15.96 -23.10 8.61
C GLY A 14 16.44 -22.57 9.95
N LEU A 15 15.69 -21.67 10.60
CA LEU A 15 16.00 -21.19 11.95
C LEU A 15 15.88 -22.31 13.00
N LYS A 16 14.87 -23.17 12.90
CA LYS A 16 14.69 -24.31 13.84
C LYS A 16 15.81 -25.35 13.78
N GLU A 17 16.44 -25.51 12.62
CA GLU A 17 17.55 -26.47 12.45
C GLU A 17 18.85 -25.99 13.13
N ASN A 18 18.91 -24.72 13.55
CA ASN A 18 20.09 -24.16 14.17
C ASN A 18 20.18 -24.57 15.66
N ILE A 19 21.10 -25.50 15.94
CA ILE A 19 21.33 -26.11 17.26
C ILE A 19 21.84 -25.09 18.30
N SER A 20 22.32 -23.92 17.87
CA SER A 20 22.91 -22.91 18.76
C SER A 20 21.92 -21.91 19.35
N LEU A 21 20.62 -22.02 19.07
CA LEU A 21 19.61 -21.08 19.51
C LEU A 21 19.07 -21.42 20.90
N ASP A 22 18.98 -20.42 21.78
CA ASP A 22 18.31 -20.57 23.06
C ASP A 22 16.80 -20.32 22.92
N SER A 23 16.03 -20.72 23.94
CA SER A 23 14.56 -20.54 23.96
C SER A 23 14.17 -19.06 23.89
N SER A 24 15.00 -18.16 24.41
CA SER A 24 14.84 -16.69 24.27
C SER A 24 14.94 -16.22 22.83
N ASP A 25 15.86 -16.80 22.04
CA ASP A 25 16.05 -16.42 20.63
C ASP A 25 14.86 -16.88 19.79
N ILE A 26 14.35 -18.09 20.07
CA ILE A 26 13.15 -18.63 19.40
C ILE A 26 11.94 -17.70 19.59
N LEU A 27 11.70 -17.23 20.82
CA LEU A 27 10.62 -16.27 21.11
C LEU A 27 10.78 -14.99 20.27
N THR A 28 12.00 -14.45 20.21
CA THR A 28 12.31 -13.23 19.45
C THR A 28 12.06 -13.42 17.96
N TYR A 29 12.43 -14.58 17.40
CA TYR A 29 12.19 -14.88 15.98
C TYR A 29 10.72 -15.07 15.66
N VAL A 30 9.96 -15.72 16.54
CA VAL A 30 8.49 -15.83 16.40
C VAL A 30 7.85 -14.45 16.39
N ASP A 31 8.32 -13.53 17.24
CA ASP A 31 7.85 -12.15 17.25
C ASP A 31 8.18 -11.41 15.95
N PHE A 32 9.39 -11.57 15.41
CA PHE A 32 9.75 -10.97 14.11
C PHE A 32 8.91 -11.51 12.95
N ILE A 33 8.62 -12.82 12.92
CA ILE A 33 7.77 -13.40 11.88
C ILE A 33 6.35 -12.88 12.04
N SER A 34 5.82 -12.81 13.27
CA SER A 34 4.52 -12.24 13.57
C SER A 34 4.40 -10.79 13.10
N GLU A 35 5.42 -9.97 13.35
CA GLU A 35 5.43 -8.57 12.90
C GLU A 35 5.55 -8.46 11.37
N THR A 36 6.38 -9.28 10.74
CA THR A 36 6.51 -9.34 9.28
C THR A 36 5.17 -9.71 8.62
N ILE A 37 4.42 -10.63 9.21
CA ILE A 37 3.08 -11.00 8.72
C ILE A 37 2.10 -9.83 8.88
N LYS A 38 2.16 -9.07 9.98
CA LYS A 38 1.30 -7.87 10.15
C LYS A 38 1.61 -6.83 9.08
N GLU A 39 2.88 -6.63 8.75
CA GLU A 39 3.27 -5.71 7.67
C GLU A 39 2.81 -6.24 6.31
N TYR A 40 2.98 -7.53 6.03
CA TYR A 40 2.47 -8.13 4.80
C TYR A 40 0.95 -8.01 4.67
N ASN A 41 0.19 -8.21 5.76
CA ASN A 41 -1.25 -7.99 5.80
C ASN A 41 -1.62 -6.55 5.40
N ARG A 42 -0.91 -5.56 5.96
CA ARG A 42 -1.13 -4.14 5.64
C ARG A 42 -0.83 -3.86 4.17
N MET A 43 0.26 -4.42 3.64
CA MET A 43 0.64 -4.28 2.24
C MET A 43 -0.40 -4.89 1.30
N ALA A 44 -0.80 -6.15 1.53
CA ALA A 44 -1.77 -6.85 0.69
C ALA A 44 -3.13 -6.14 0.63
N VAL A 45 -3.64 -5.67 1.77
CA VAL A 45 -4.89 -4.89 1.82
C VAL A 45 -4.74 -3.57 1.06
N ARG A 46 -3.60 -2.89 1.23
CA ARG A 46 -3.33 -1.61 0.56
C ARG A 46 -3.24 -1.77 -0.96
N GLU A 47 -2.54 -2.79 -1.44
CA GLU A 47 -2.44 -3.06 -2.88
C GLU A 47 -3.80 -3.40 -3.50
N LEU A 48 -4.62 -4.17 -2.79
CA LEU A 48 -5.99 -4.43 -3.20
C LEU A 48 -6.85 -3.15 -3.24
N GLN A 49 -6.70 -2.26 -2.25
CA GLN A 49 -7.40 -0.97 -2.23
C GLN A 49 -6.99 -0.06 -3.40
N ILE A 50 -5.71 -0.08 -3.80
CA ILE A 50 -5.22 0.66 -4.97
C ILE A 50 -5.80 0.04 -6.25
N ALA A 51 -5.74 -1.29 -6.40
CA ALA A 51 -6.25 -1.99 -7.57
C ALA A 51 -7.79 -1.92 -7.70
N PHE A 52 -8.50 -1.57 -6.62
CA PHE A 52 -9.94 -1.42 -6.63
C PHE A 52 -10.43 -0.21 -7.45
N ASP A 53 -9.72 0.93 -7.38
CA ASP A 53 -10.06 2.13 -8.16
C ASP A 53 -9.17 2.25 -9.40
N GLU A 54 -9.76 2.09 -10.58
CA GLU A 54 -9.08 2.20 -11.88
C GLU A 54 -8.38 3.55 -12.07
N SER A 55 -8.99 4.62 -11.55
CA SER A 55 -8.50 5.99 -11.68
C SER A 55 -7.59 6.42 -10.52
N PHE A 56 -7.19 5.48 -9.65
CA PHE A 56 -6.40 5.78 -8.46
C PHE A 56 -5.10 6.50 -8.80
N ASN A 57 -4.30 5.95 -9.72
CA ASN A 57 -2.99 6.53 -10.08
C ASN A 57 -3.17 7.94 -10.66
N THR A 58 -4.13 8.15 -11.55
CA THR A 58 -4.40 9.49 -12.13
C THR A 58 -4.83 10.50 -11.06
N LYS A 59 -5.72 10.11 -10.14
CA LYS A 59 -6.14 10.96 -9.02
C LYS A 59 -4.98 11.28 -8.07
N ALA A 60 -4.17 10.27 -7.76
CA ALA A 60 -3.02 10.41 -6.87
C ALA A 60 -1.99 11.39 -7.48
N ASN A 61 -1.69 11.27 -8.76
CA ASN A 61 -0.75 12.14 -9.48
C ASN A 61 -1.28 13.57 -9.54
N SER A 62 -2.56 13.74 -9.86
CA SER A 62 -3.18 15.07 -9.88
C SER A 62 -3.12 15.74 -8.50
N LEU A 63 -3.40 15.02 -7.40
CA LEU A 63 -3.27 15.57 -6.05
C LEU A 63 -1.83 15.92 -5.70
N TYR A 64 -0.88 15.08 -6.12
CA TYR A 64 0.54 15.29 -5.90
C TYR A 64 1.03 16.55 -6.63
N GLU A 65 0.76 16.66 -7.93
CA GLU A 65 1.11 17.83 -8.75
C GLU A 65 0.46 19.11 -8.21
N ASN A 66 -0.82 19.06 -7.84
CA ASN A 66 -1.50 20.18 -7.22
C ASN A 66 -0.83 20.62 -5.91
N TYR A 67 -0.39 19.67 -5.08
CA TYR A 67 0.35 19.99 -3.86
C TYR A 67 1.69 20.66 -4.16
N LEU A 68 2.46 20.14 -5.12
CA LEU A 68 3.74 20.71 -5.54
C LEU A 68 3.59 22.14 -6.10
N ASN A 69 2.60 22.36 -6.97
CA ASN A 69 2.30 23.68 -7.53
C ASN A 69 1.93 24.69 -6.43
N ASN A 70 1.16 24.26 -5.42
CA ASN A 70 0.81 25.10 -4.28
C ASN A 70 2.02 25.43 -3.40
N ILE A 71 2.96 24.49 -3.20
CA ILE A 71 4.22 24.75 -2.48
C ILE A 71 5.08 25.76 -3.25
N GLU A 72 5.25 25.57 -4.56
CA GLU A 72 6.06 26.44 -5.41
C GLU A 72 5.52 27.88 -5.38
N ALA A 73 4.19 28.04 -5.42
CA ALA A 73 3.53 29.32 -5.24
C ALA A 73 3.74 29.93 -3.83
N TYR A 74 3.70 29.09 -2.78
CA TYR A 74 3.94 29.53 -1.40
C TYR A 74 5.38 30.03 -1.20
N CYS A 75 6.38 29.31 -1.71
CA CYS A 75 7.79 29.69 -1.61
C CYS A 75 8.09 30.94 -2.47
N SER A 76 7.58 30.99 -3.71
CA SER A 76 7.78 32.14 -4.62
C SER A 76 7.23 33.46 -4.08
N LYS A 77 6.13 33.41 -3.29
CA LYS A 77 5.55 34.60 -2.65
C LYS A 77 6.45 35.16 -1.53
N LYS A 78 7.27 34.32 -0.90
CA LYS A 78 8.15 34.71 0.21
C LYS A 78 9.43 35.42 -0.28
N ASP A 79 9.88 35.13 -1.50
CA ASP A 79 11.12 35.67 -2.09
C ASP A 79 10.97 37.07 -2.71
N GLY A 80 9.80 37.71 -2.60
CA GLY A 80 9.65 39.16 -2.77
C GLY A 80 9.91 39.75 -4.16
N ASN A 81 10.10 38.95 -5.21
CA ASN A 81 10.34 39.49 -6.55
C ASN A 81 9.00 39.76 -7.27
N GLY A 82 8.56 41.02 -7.22
CA GLY A 82 7.23 41.51 -7.63
C GLY A 82 6.85 41.41 -9.12
N ARG A 83 7.27 40.37 -9.84
CA ARG A 83 6.92 40.13 -11.26
C ARG A 83 6.30 38.76 -11.55
N SER A 84 6.15 37.88 -10.57
CA SER A 84 5.51 36.59 -10.79
C SER A 84 3.98 36.71 -10.70
N ARG A 85 3.28 36.16 -11.69
CA ARG A 85 1.81 36.03 -11.76
C ARG A 85 1.28 35.64 -10.37
N LYS A 86 0.25 36.32 -9.86
CA LYS A 86 -0.38 36.04 -8.55
C LYS A 86 -0.99 34.63 -8.53
N VAL A 87 -0.15 33.60 -8.40
CA VAL A 87 -0.60 32.24 -8.14
C VAL A 87 -0.90 32.21 -6.65
N PHE A 88 -2.18 32.17 -6.32
CA PHE A 88 -2.61 32.05 -4.94
C PHE A 88 -2.42 30.60 -4.51
N ALA A 89 -1.47 30.37 -3.60
CA ALA A 89 -1.32 29.06 -2.98
C ALA A 89 -2.59 28.71 -2.19
N ASN A 90 -3.18 27.55 -2.46
CA ASN A 90 -4.30 27.07 -1.66
C ASN A 90 -3.79 26.43 -0.36
N GLU A 91 -3.66 27.25 0.68
CA GLU A 91 -3.20 26.78 1.99
C GLU A 91 -4.13 25.76 2.64
N ARG A 92 -5.42 25.78 2.29
CA ARG A 92 -6.41 24.84 2.83
C ARG A 92 -6.13 23.42 2.34
N ASP A 93 -5.90 23.26 1.03
CA ASP A 93 -5.64 21.95 0.42
C ASP A 93 -4.29 21.40 0.89
N MET A 94 -3.25 22.25 0.95
CA MET A 94 -1.95 21.86 1.52
C MET A 94 -2.07 21.43 2.98
N ALA A 95 -2.82 22.19 3.79
CA ALA A 95 -3.01 21.88 5.20
C ALA A 95 -3.82 20.59 5.44
N GLU A 96 -4.72 20.23 4.53
CA GLU A 96 -5.45 18.96 4.57
C GLU A 96 -4.49 17.78 4.39
N LEU A 97 -3.65 17.82 3.36
CA LEU A 97 -2.68 16.77 3.07
C LEU A 97 -1.62 16.66 4.18
N GLU A 98 -1.10 17.79 4.66
CA GLU A 98 -0.12 17.85 5.76
C GLU A 98 -0.68 17.31 7.08
N ARG A 99 -1.99 17.47 7.32
CA ARG A 99 -2.63 16.92 8.52
C ARG A 99 -2.71 15.40 8.46
N ALA A 100 -2.89 14.82 7.27
CA ALA A 100 -2.92 13.36 7.09
C ALA A 100 -1.60 12.69 7.51
N ILE A 101 -0.47 13.39 7.38
CA ILE A 101 0.87 12.96 7.81
C ILE A 101 1.27 13.48 9.20
N ARG A 102 0.31 13.99 9.97
CA ARG A 102 0.52 14.47 11.35
C ARG A 102 1.59 15.57 11.47
N ILE A 103 1.80 16.36 10.43
CA ILE A 103 2.71 17.51 10.50
C ILE A 103 2.06 18.59 11.35
N THR A 104 2.72 18.93 12.45
CA THR A 104 2.25 19.99 13.35
C THR A 104 2.40 21.35 12.69
N ALA A 105 1.53 22.30 13.08
CA ALA A 105 1.49 23.64 12.48
C ALA A 105 2.86 24.35 12.47
N ARG A 106 3.69 24.10 13.49
CA ARG A 106 5.04 24.66 13.63
C ARG A 106 6.00 24.19 12.53
N TYR A 107 5.87 22.95 12.06
CA TYR A 107 6.80 22.34 11.11
C TYR A 107 6.34 22.46 9.65
N LYS A 108 5.12 22.93 9.38
CA LYS A 108 4.57 23.09 8.02
C LYS A 108 5.48 23.91 7.10
N GLY A 109 5.98 25.06 7.60
CA GLY A 109 6.85 25.91 6.81
C GLY A 109 8.17 25.22 6.44
N SER A 110 8.78 24.50 7.40
CA SER A 110 10.01 23.73 7.16
C SER A 110 9.77 22.61 6.15
N PHE A 111 8.68 21.86 6.32
CA PHE A 111 8.32 20.76 5.43
C PHE A 111 8.09 21.23 3.99
N ARG A 112 7.34 22.32 3.80
CA ARG A 112 7.11 22.89 2.45
C ARG A 112 8.41 23.30 1.77
N ASN A 113 9.32 23.96 2.51
CA ASN A 113 10.62 24.36 1.97
C ASN A 113 11.51 23.15 1.61
N GLU A 114 11.47 22.11 2.45
CA GLU A 114 12.20 20.86 2.21
C GLU A 114 11.72 20.19 0.91
N ILE A 115 10.41 19.98 0.76
CA ILE A 115 9.82 19.40 -0.45
C ILE A 115 10.12 20.27 -1.67
N ASN A 116 9.98 21.60 -1.56
CA ASN A 116 10.31 22.51 -2.66
C ASN A 116 11.78 22.37 -3.10
N SER A 117 12.71 22.24 -2.14
CA SER A 117 14.13 22.08 -2.43
C SER A 117 14.42 20.75 -3.14
N ILE A 118 13.81 19.65 -2.69
CA ILE A 118 13.93 18.32 -3.29
C ILE A 118 13.40 18.35 -4.73
N VAL A 119 12.19 18.86 -4.93
CA VAL A 119 11.55 18.96 -6.25
C VAL A 119 12.34 19.87 -7.18
N SER A 120 12.90 20.98 -6.67
CA SER A 120 13.76 21.86 -7.47
C SER A 120 15.00 21.12 -7.97
N LYS A 121 15.62 20.27 -7.13
CA LYS A 121 16.76 19.43 -7.54
C LYS A 121 16.36 18.39 -8.59
N TRP A 122 15.20 17.75 -8.45
CA TRP A 122 14.69 16.81 -9.44
C TRP A 122 14.43 17.49 -10.79
N LYS A 123 13.80 18.67 -10.79
CA LYS A 123 13.60 19.50 -11.99
C LYS A 123 14.93 19.89 -12.64
N GLN A 124 15.94 20.27 -11.86
CA GLN A 124 17.28 20.61 -12.38
C GLN A 124 17.98 19.42 -13.04
N ASN A 125 17.78 18.22 -12.50
CA ASN A 125 18.39 16.99 -13.01
C ASN A 125 17.54 16.28 -14.07
N ASN A 126 16.41 16.86 -14.50
CA ASN A 126 15.43 16.23 -15.40
C ASN A 126 15.01 14.82 -14.95
N VAL A 127 14.84 14.62 -13.65
CA VAL A 127 14.37 13.35 -13.08
C VAL A 127 12.85 13.35 -13.04
N ASP A 128 12.23 12.36 -13.68
CA ASP A 128 10.80 12.14 -13.59
C ASP A 128 10.43 11.79 -12.14
N TYR A 129 9.41 12.49 -11.63
CA TYR A 129 8.90 12.29 -10.28
C TYR A 129 7.40 12.03 -10.32
N ASP A 130 6.94 11.20 -9.40
CA ASP A 130 5.55 10.77 -9.29
C ASP A 130 5.08 10.85 -7.83
N TYR A 131 3.80 10.59 -7.55
CA TYR A 131 3.28 10.56 -6.17
C TYR A 131 4.01 9.55 -5.27
N ARG A 132 4.72 8.58 -5.87
CA ARG A 132 5.52 7.55 -5.19
C ARG A 132 6.90 8.04 -4.76
N SER A 133 7.36 9.18 -5.27
CA SER A 133 8.73 9.67 -5.07
C SER A 133 9.02 10.11 -3.62
N ASP A 134 8.04 10.67 -2.91
CA ASP A 134 8.17 11.00 -1.48
C ASP A 134 7.27 10.08 -0.62
N PRO A 135 7.83 9.27 0.29
CA PRO A 135 7.05 8.34 1.12
C PRO A 135 6.00 9.00 2.01
N ARG A 136 6.24 10.24 2.45
CA ARG A 136 5.33 10.98 3.35
C ARG A 136 4.10 11.43 2.54
N LEU A 137 4.32 12.10 1.41
CA LEU A 137 3.25 12.53 0.52
C LEU A 137 2.48 11.36 -0.07
N LYS A 138 3.18 10.28 -0.43
CA LYS A 138 2.56 9.02 -0.85
C LYS A 138 1.56 8.51 0.19
N SER A 139 1.98 8.42 1.46
CA SER A 139 1.10 7.99 2.56
C SER A 139 -0.08 8.95 2.77
N ALA A 140 0.15 10.26 2.65
CA ALA A 140 -0.90 11.28 2.78
C ALA A 140 -1.99 11.12 1.72
N ILE A 141 -1.58 10.97 0.46
CA ILE A 141 -2.45 10.86 -0.70
C ILE A 141 -3.23 9.55 -0.65
N GLU A 142 -2.54 8.46 -0.33
CA GLU A 142 -3.16 7.14 -0.16
C GLU A 142 -4.19 7.13 0.96
N ASN A 143 -3.86 7.65 2.15
CA ASN A 143 -4.83 7.72 3.25
C ASN A 143 -6.09 8.52 2.89
N ARG A 144 -5.98 9.48 1.98
CA ARG A 144 -7.10 10.28 1.49
C ARG A 144 -7.95 9.57 0.43
N LEU A 145 -7.31 8.86 -0.49
CA LEU A 145 -7.97 8.26 -1.66
C LEU A 145 -8.41 6.81 -1.42
N LEU A 146 -7.74 6.08 -0.54
CA LEU A 146 -8.00 4.65 -0.38
C LEU A 146 -9.39 4.40 0.21
N PRO A 147 -10.19 3.51 -0.42
CA PRO A 147 -11.49 3.13 0.09
C PRO A 147 -11.38 2.39 1.42
N ALA A 148 -12.40 2.53 2.28
CA ALA A 148 -12.44 1.79 3.55
C ALA A 148 -12.38 0.26 3.32
N PRO A 149 -11.66 -0.52 4.15
CA PRO A 149 -11.55 -1.97 3.98
C PRO A 149 -12.90 -2.70 3.95
N ARG A 150 -13.89 -2.21 4.69
CA ARG A 150 -15.26 -2.75 4.70
C ARG A 150 -16.00 -2.53 3.38
N ALA A 151 -15.68 -1.47 2.63
CA ALA A 151 -16.26 -1.24 1.31
C ALA A 151 -15.74 -2.27 0.30
N LEU A 152 -14.45 -2.61 0.37
CA LEU A 152 -13.83 -3.69 -0.42
C LEU A 152 -14.51 -5.04 -0.15
N GLU A 153 -14.68 -5.40 1.13
CA GLU A 153 -15.34 -6.65 1.52
C GLU A 153 -16.71 -6.80 0.86
N ARG A 154 -17.52 -5.73 0.86
CA ARG A 154 -18.86 -5.73 0.26
C ARG A 154 -18.81 -5.80 -1.26
N ALA A 155 -17.90 -5.06 -1.89
CA ALA A 155 -17.80 -5.00 -3.35
C ALA A 155 -17.29 -6.32 -3.95
N LEU A 156 -16.42 -7.03 -3.22
CA LEU A 156 -15.87 -8.32 -3.64
C LEU A 156 -16.70 -9.52 -3.16
N ALA A 157 -17.75 -9.32 -2.37
CA ALA A 157 -18.66 -10.39 -1.96
C ALA A 157 -19.45 -10.93 -3.16
N LYS A 158 -19.38 -12.25 -3.39
CA LYS A 158 -20.02 -12.92 -4.52
C LYS A 158 -21.56 -12.77 -4.45
N PRO A 159 -22.21 -12.19 -5.47
CA PRO A 159 -23.65 -12.00 -5.45
C PRO A 159 -24.41 -13.31 -5.71
N ARG A 160 -25.63 -13.42 -5.17
CA ARG A 160 -26.50 -14.60 -5.32
C ARG A 160 -27.12 -14.71 -6.72
N PHE A 161 -27.44 -13.58 -7.36
CA PHE A 161 -28.14 -13.55 -8.64
C PHE A 161 -27.19 -13.69 -9.83
N ALA A 162 -27.58 -14.51 -10.81
CA ALA A 162 -26.76 -14.81 -11.99
C ALA A 162 -26.40 -13.56 -12.83
N ARG A 163 -27.34 -12.60 -13.00
CA ARG A 163 -27.09 -11.34 -13.72
C ARG A 163 -26.01 -10.49 -13.04
N GLN A 164 -26.08 -10.35 -11.73
CA GLN A 164 -25.10 -9.61 -10.94
C GLN A 164 -23.74 -10.33 -10.89
N ARG A 165 -23.71 -11.67 -11.04
CA ARG A 165 -22.45 -12.42 -11.10
C ARG A 165 -21.61 -12.09 -12.33
N VAL A 166 -22.24 -11.78 -13.47
CA VAL A 166 -21.52 -11.41 -14.70
C VAL A 166 -20.81 -10.07 -14.50
N GLU A 167 -21.52 -9.06 -14.01
CA GLU A 167 -20.94 -7.75 -13.70
C GLU A 167 -19.86 -7.83 -12.61
N TRP A 168 -20.12 -8.60 -11.55
CA TRP A 168 -19.15 -8.84 -10.49
C TRP A 168 -17.88 -9.50 -11.02
N LYS A 169 -18.01 -10.51 -11.90
CA LYS A 169 -16.86 -11.19 -12.51
C LYS A 169 -16.04 -10.23 -13.36
N SER A 170 -16.69 -9.41 -14.20
CA SER A 170 -15.98 -8.40 -15.00
C SER A 170 -15.21 -7.40 -14.12
N ARG A 171 -15.80 -6.95 -13.00
CA ARG A 171 -15.09 -6.09 -12.02
C ARG A 171 -13.92 -6.81 -11.36
N TYR A 172 -14.11 -8.07 -10.97
CA TYR A 172 -13.08 -8.90 -10.36
C TYR A 172 -11.90 -9.08 -11.31
N ASP A 173 -12.17 -9.44 -12.57
CA ASP A 173 -11.17 -9.61 -13.61
C ASP A 173 -10.44 -8.28 -13.91
N GLY A 174 -11.14 -7.15 -13.85
CA GLY A 174 -10.54 -5.81 -13.96
C GLY A 174 -9.57 -5.49 -12.82
N ILE A 175 -9.91 -5.87 -11.58
CA ILE A 175 -9.01 -5.73 -10.43
C ILE A 175 -7.78 -6.63 -10.59
N LEU A 176 -7.99 -7.89 -11.02
CA LEU A 176 -6.93 -8.84 -11.26
C LEU A 176 -5.94 -8.34 -12.32
N ASN A 177 -6.44 -7.84 -13.46
CA ASN A 177 -5.61 -7.27 -14.51
C ASN A 177 -4.78 -6.09 -13.99
N ARG A 178 -5.35 -5.23 -13.14
CA ARG A 178 -4.61 -4.12 -12.54
C ARG A 178 -3.55 -4.56 -11.54
N LEU A 179 -3.75 -5.67 -10.82
CA LEU A 179 -2.71 -6.27 -9.98
C LEU A 179 -1.56 -6.81 -10.83
N VAL A 180 -1.88 -7.42 -11.97
CA VAL A 180 -0.88 -7.92 -12.93
C VAL A 180 -0.09 -6.76 -13.55
N GLU A 181 -0.77 -5.75 -14.09
CA GLU A 181 -0.14 -4.64 -14.82
C GLU A 181 0.63 -3.67 -13.90
N ASN A 182 0.06 -3.29 -12.76
CA ASN A 182 0.66 -2.25 -11.91
C ASN A 182 1.64 -2.78 -10.86
N PHE A 183 1.47 -4.04 -10.42
CA PHE A 183 2.26 -4.63 -9.34
C PHE A 183 3.06 -5.87 -9.79
N GLY A 184 2.87 -6.34 -11.03
CA GLY A 184 3.66 -7.44 -11.59
C GLY A 184 3.25 -8.82 -11.08
N TYR A 185 2.05 -8.97 -10.50
CA TYR A 185 1.54 -10.28 -10.09
C TYR A 185 1.25 -11.17 -11.30
N THR A 186 1.27 -12.49 -11.09
CA THR A 186 0.65 -13.44 -12.03
C THR A 186 -0.85 -13.55 -11.75
N LYS A 187 -1.64 -14.09 -12.67
CA LYS A 187 -3.09 -14.28 -12.43
C LYS A 187 -3.35 -15.12 -11.18
N GLU A 188 -2.63 -16.22 -11.01
CA GLU A 188 -2.77 -17.12 -9.85
C GLU A 188 -2.40 -16.43 -8.53
N THR A 189 -1.29 -15.69 -8.51
CA THR A 189 -0.84 -14.98 -7.29
C THR A 189 -1.69 -13.75 -6.98
N GLY A 190 -2.22 -13.08 -8.00
CA GLY A 190 -3.18 -11.99 -7.83
C GLY A 190 -4.52 -12.46 -7.26
N GLU A 191 -5.01 -13.63 -7.69
CA GLU A 191 -6.21 -14.24 -7.11
C GLU A 191 -6.01 -14.62 -5.64
N ASP A 192 -4.86 -15.24 -5.31
CA ASP A 192 -4.50 -15.55 -3.92
C ASP A 192 -4.42 -14.28 -3.07
N LEU A 193 -3.79 -13.20 -3.59
CA LEU A 193 -3.72 -11.90 -2.90
C LEU A 193 -5.10 -11.33 -2.61
N ILE A 194 -6.04 -11.40 -3.56
CA ILE A 194 -7.42 -10.91 -3.35
C ILE A 194 -8.08 -11.69 -2.22
N GLN A 195 -7.97 -13.03 -2.23
CA GLN A 195 -8.57 -13.87 -1.19
C GLN A 195 -7.89 -13.66 0.18
N TYR A 196 -6.57 -13.52 0.20
CA TYR A 196 -5.77 -13.24 1.38
C TYR A 196 -6.15 -11.89 2.00
N ALA A 197 -6.21 -10.84 1.20
CA ALA A 197 -6.64 -9.52 1.64
C ALA A 197 -8.08 -9.55 2.18
N LEU A 198 -9.00 -10.30 1.56
CA LEU A 198 -10.36 -10.47 2.10
C LEU A 198 -10.39 -11.21 3.44
N HIS A 199 -9.51 -12.18 3.65
CA HIS A 199 -9.37 -12.90 4.92
C HIS A 199 -8.83 -12.00 6.03
N THR A 200 -7.83 -11.19 5.73
CA THR A 200 -7.23 -10.23 6.68
C THR A 200 -8.18 -9.08 7.03
N ILE A 201 -8.96 -8.57 6.06
CA ILE A 201 -10.02 -7.56 6.30
C ILE A 201 -11.09 -8.08 7.27
N LYS A 202 -11.37 -9.39 7.24
CA LYS A 202 -12.30 -10.06 8.18
C LYS A 202 -11.70 -10.28 9.58
N ASN A 203 -10.50 -9.74 9.83
CA ASN A 203 -9.77 -9.87 11.09
C ASN A 203 -9.53 -11.33 11.49
N ARG A 204 -9.35 -12.21 10.49
CA ARG A 204 -9.05 -13.62 10.72
C ARG A 204 -7.54 -13.77 10.83
N ALA A 205 -7.10 -14.55 11.83
CA ALA A 205 -5.68 -14.83 12.00
C ALA A 205 -5.13 -15.58 10.79
N VAL A 206 -3.97 -15.15 10.31
CA VAL A 206 -3.20 -15.82 9.25
C VAL A 206 -2.23 -16.83 9.86
N VAL A 207 -1.73 -16.53 11.06
CA VAL A 207 -0.83 -17.38 11.84
C VAL A 207 -1.31 -17.48 13.26
N ARG A 208 -1.10 -18.66 13.84
CA ARG A 208 -1.22 -18.92 15.26
C ARG A 208 0.14 -19.34 15.82
N THR A 209 0.47 -18.81 17.00
CA THR A 209 1.71 -19.17 17.71
C THR A 209 1.39 -20.03 18.94
N PRO A 210 1.29 -21.35 18.82
CA PRO A 210 1.07 -22.21 19.98
C PRO A 210 2.26 -22.11 20.94
N ARG A 211 1.99 -21.65 22.17
CA ARG A 211 2.98 -21.49 23.26
C ARG A 211 4.21 -20.62 22.91
N ASN A 212 4.12 -19.76 21.89
CA ASN A 212 5.22 -18.93 21.38
C ASN A 212 6.48 -19.70 20.90
N GLU A 213 6.42 -21.03 20.77
CA GLU A 213 7.53 -21.88 20.30
C GLU A 213 7.29 -22.41 18.87
N GLY A 214 6.11 -22.14 18.33
CA GLY A 214 5.66 -22.66 17.03
C GLY A 214 4.97 -21.60 16.19
N ILE A 215 4.95 -21.86 14.88
CA ILE A 215 4.19 -21.10 13.89
C ILE A 215 3.28 -22.11 13.20
N GLU A 216 1.98 -21.88 13.28
CA GLU A 216 0.95 -22.64 12.59
C GLU A 216 0.27 -21.72 11.59
N TRP A 217 0.43 -22.02 10.29
CA TRP A 217 -0.18 -21.26 9.21
C TRP A 217 -1.66 -21.65 9.06
N LEU A 218 -2.53 -20.65 9.17
CA LEU A 218 -3.99 -20.80 8.97
C LEU A 218 -4.41 -20.45 7.54
N TRP A 219 -3.52 -19.84 6.76
CA TRP A 219 -3.67 -19.60 5.32
C TRP A 219 -2.80 -20.59 4.55
N PRO A 220 -3.26 -21.14 3.40
CA PRO A 220 -2.43 -21.99 2.57
C PRO A 220 -1.15 -21.27 2.10
N LEU A 221 0.01 -21.93 2.25
CA LEU A 221 1.30 -21.37 1.84
C LEU A 221 1.44 -21.21 0.33
N TYR A 222 0.71 -22.01 -0.44
CA TYR A 222 0.75 -21.99 -1.90
C TYR A 222 -0.67 -21.79 -2.44
N PRO A 223 -0.85 -20.99 -3.49
CA PRO A 223 -2.13 -20.89 -4.18
C PRO A 223 -2.53 -22.29 -4.65
N ARG A 224 -3.82 -22.62 -4.56
CA ARG A 224 -4.30 -23.87 -5.18
C ARG A 224 -4.06 -23.73 -6.68
N GLN A 225 -3.19 -24.58 -7.22
CA GLN A 225 -3.16 -24.78 -8.66
C GLN A 225 -4.54 -25.33 -9.03
N ASP A 226 -5.27 -24.63 -9.88
CA ASP A 226 -6.40 -25.26 -10.54
C ASP A 226 -5.83 -26.47 -11.29
N GLU A 227 -6.12 -27.68 -10.80
CA GLU A 227 -5.99 -28.91 -11.57
C GLU A 227 -6.99 -28.87 -12.73
N ARG A 228 -6.77 -27.99 -13.70
CA ARG A 228 -7.52 -27.93 -14.95
C ARG A 228 -6.62 -27.47 -16.08
N SER A 229 -5.99 -28.44 -16.76
CA SER A 229 -5.92 -28.64 -18.23
C SER A 229 -4.80 -29.67 -18.49
N ASP A 230 -5.03 -30.98 -18.35
CA ASP A 230 -5.43 -31.86 -19.47
C ASP A 230 -6.54 -31.36 -20.41
#